data_AF-G7PVY3-F1
#
_entry.id   AF-G7PVY3-F1
#
_cell.length_a   1.000
_cell.length_b   1.000
_cell.length_c   1.000
_cell.angle_alpha   90.00
_cell.angle_beta   90.00
_cell.angle_gamma   90.00
#
_symmetry.space_group_name_H-M   'P 1'
#
loop_
_entity.id
_entity.type
_entity.pdbx_description
1 polymer ?
#
loop_
_entity_poly.entity_id
_entity_poly.type
_entity_poly.pdbx_seq_one_letter_code
_entity_poly.pdbx_strand_id
1 'polypeptide(L)'
;MASSNAHVEKPAPDFKATSMVDGAFKEVKLDYKGKYVVLFFYPLDFTFVCPTEIIAFSNHTENFCKLGCQVLGISVDSQFTHLAWINTPQKEVGLGPLNIPLRADVTRRLSEDYGVCPAGWKPGSDTIKPNVDDSKEYFSKHN
;
A
#
# COMPACT_ATOMS: atom_id res chain seq x y z
N MET A 1 20.36 10.06 -5.80
CA MET A 1 19.13 10.83 -5.99
C MET A 1 18.01 9.81 -6.07
N ALA A 2 16.96 9.93 -5.25
CA ALA A 2 15.80 9.05 -5.35
C ALA A 2 15.09 9.37 -6.67
N SER A 3 15.20 8.47 -7.66
CA SER A 3 14.57 8.65 -8.96
C SER A 3 13.17 8.04 -8.87
N SER A 4 12.18 8.83 -8.48
CA SER A 4 10.77 8.44 -8.64
C SER A 4 10.39 8.56 -10.11
N ASN A 5 9.66 7.57 -10.62
CA ASN A 5 9.08 7.57 -11.96
C ASN A 5 7.63 8.11 -11.96
N ALA A 6 7.03 8.30 -10.78
CA ALA A 6 5.70 8.85 -10.63
C ALA A 6 5.71 10.38 -10.60
N HIS A 7 5.07 10.99 -11.60
CA HIS A 7 4.91 12.44 -11.69
C HIS A 7 3.46 12.81 -12.02
N VAL A 8 2.97 13.89 -11.42
CA VAL A 8 1.67 14.48 -11.74
C VAL A 8 1.65 14.86 -13.23
N GLU A 9 0.50 14.68 -13.89
CA GLU A 9 0.31 14.87 -15.34
C GLU A 9 1.11 13.93 -16.26
N LYS A 10 1.84 12.95 -15.70
CA LYS A 10 2.46 11.87 -16.47
C LYS A 10 1.71 10.55 -16.26
N PRO A 11 1.83 9.59 -17.20
CA PRO A 11 1.32 8.25 -16.97
C PRO A 11 1.90 7.66 -15.67
N ALA A 12 1.06 7.02 -14.88
CA ALA A 12 1.50 6.32 -13.67
C ALA A 12 2.44 5.15 -14.06
N PRO A 13 3.46 4.83 -13.24
CA PRO A 13 4.33 3.68 -13.49
C PRO A 13 3.50 2.39 -13.63
N ASP A 14 3.70 1.66 -14.73
CA ASP A 14 2.99 0.40 -14.98
C ASP A 14 3.50 -0.70 -14.06
N PHE A 15 2.63 -1.64 -13.71
CA PHE A 15 2.98 -2.73 -12.82
C PHE A 15 2.18 -4.01 -13.08
N LYS A 16 2.82 -5.15 -12.77
CA LYS A 16 2.21 -6.48 -12.72
C LYS A 16 2.72 -7.20 -11.47
N ALA A 17 1.82 -7.65 -10.60
CA ALA A 17 2.20 -8.44 -9.44
C ALA A 17 1.02 -9.23 -8.90
N THR A 18 1.38 -10.18 -8.06
CA THR A 18 0.45 -11.02 -7.32
C THR A 18 -0.23 -10.21 -6.22
N SER A 19 -1.54 -10.26 -6.20
CA SER A 19 -2.39 -9.65 -5.18
C SER A 19 -3.30 -10.69 -4.58
N MET A 20 -3.70 -10.45 -3.34
CA MET A 20 -4.65 -11.24 -2.61
C MET A 20 -6.05 -10.65 -2.82
N VAL A 21 -6.94 -11.42 -3.46
CA VAL A 21 -8.31 -11.00 -3.79
C VAL A 21 -9.27 -12.11 -3.39
N ASP A 22 -10.19 -11.83 -2.48
CA ASP A 22 -11.23 -12.76 -2.01
C ASP A 22 -10.69 -14.12 -1.53
N GLY A 23 -9.57 -14.15 -0.78
CA GLY A 23 -9.02 -15.43 -0.31
C GLY A 23 -8.11 -16.15 -1.32
N ALA A 24 -7.88 -15.61 -2.52
CA ALA A 24 -7.06 -16.24 -3.56
C ALA A 24 -5.97 -15.32 -4.11
N PHE A 25 -4.82 -15.91 -4.48
CA PHE A 25 -3.77 -15.21 -5.21
C PHE A 25 -4.18 -15.01 -6.67
N LYS A 26 -4.27 -13.76 -7.10
CA LYS A 26 -4.55 -13.38 -8.48
C LYS A 26 -3.48 -12.40 -8.97
N GLU A 27 -3.09 -12.50 -10.24
CA GLU A 27 -2.24 -11.48 -10.85
C GLU A 27 -3.11 -10.25 -11.16
N VAL A 28 -2.76 -9.11 -10.57
CA VAL A 28 -3.43 -7.84 -10.82
C VAL A 28 -2.48 -6.92 -11.56
N LYS A 29 -2.97 -6.39 -12.68
CA LYS A 29 -2.30 -5.38 -13.51
C LYS A 29 -2.98 -4.04 -13.29
N LEU A 30 -2.25 -2.95 -13.48
CA LEU A 30 -2.84 -1.61 -13.52
C LEU A 30 -3.62 -1.41 -14.83
N ASP A 31 -4.60 -2.27 -15.12
CA ASP A 31 -5.43 -2.21 -16.32
C ASP A 31 -6.81 -1.62 -16.00
N TYR A 32 -6.79 -0.40 -15.49
CA TYR A 32 -7.99 0.33 -15.06
C TYR A 32 -8.33 1.47 -16.02
N LYS A 33 -8.03 1.32 -17.32
CA LYS A 33 -8.38 2.35 -18.31
C LYS A 33 -9.90 2.64 -18.25
N GLY A 34 -10.23 3.92 -18.09
CA GLY A 34 -11.63 4.37 -17.94
C GLY A 34 -12.18 4.32 -16.52
N LYS A 35 -11.39 3.90 -15.52
CA LYS A 35 -11.71 3.97 -14.09
C LYS A 35 -10.66 4.79 -13.36
N TYR A 36 -11.05 5.45 -12.28
CA TYR A 36 -10.10 6.02 -11.33
C TYR A 36 -9.47 4.89 -10.50
N VAL A 37 -8.24 5.12 -10.04
CA VAL A 37 -7.55 4.17 -9.17
C VAL A 37 -6.93 4.93 -8.01
N VAL A 38 -7.30 4.53 -6.80
CA VAL A 38 -6.59 4.91 -5.57
C VAL A 38 -5.57 3.81 -5.29
N LEU A 39 -4.30 4.16 -5.46
CA LEU A 39 -3.18 3.34 -5.05
C LEU A 39 -2.64 3.90 -3.73
N PHE A 40 -2.64 3.11 -2.66
CA PHE A 40 -2.06 3.52 -1.38
C PHE A 40 -1.03 2.51 -0.90
N PHE A 41 0.04 3.03 -0.31
CA PHE A 41 1.14 2.25 0.21
C PHE A 41 1.12 2.32 1.73
N TYR A 42 1.37 1.19 2.39
CA TYR A 42 1.53 1.11 3.82
C TYR A 42 2.84 0.36 4.15
N PRO A 43 3.51 0.71 5.27
CA PRO A 43 4.89 0.30 5.50
C PRO A 43 5.08 -1.20 5.75
N LEU A 44 4.20 -1.82 6.56
CA LEU A 44 4.39 -3.20 7.00
C LEU A 44 3.11 -3.83 7.55
N ASP A 45 2.85 -5.09 7.20
CA ASP A 45 1.85 -5.95 7.80
C ASP A 45 2.09 -6.11 9.32
N PHE A 46 1.02 -6.36 10.09
CA PHE A 46 1.06 -6.57 11.56
C PHE A 46 1.63 -5.39 12.37
N THR A 47 1.45 -4.16 11.90
CA THR A 47 1.79 -2.94 12.64
C THR A 47 0.55 -2.17 13.10
N PHE A 48 0.72 -1.15 13.95
CA PHE A 48 -0.38 -0.55 14.72
C PHE A 48 -1.16 0.55 13.99
N VAL A 49 -0.58 1.23 13.01
CA VAL A 49 -1.24 2.36 12.32
C VAL A 49 -1.97 1.90 11.06
N CYS A 50 -1.40 0.91 10.34
CA CYS A 50 -1.89 0.41 9.07
C CYS A 50 -3.28 -0.27 9.07
N PRO A 51 -3.71 -1.05 10.09
CA PRO A 51 -4.97 -1.78 9.99
C PRO A 51 -6.18 -0.83 9.94
N THR A 52 -6.11 0.31 10.64
CA THR A 52 -7.22 1.28 10.66
C THR A 52 -7.48 1.89 9.28
N GLU A 53 -6.42 2.27 8.55
CA GLU A 53 -6.52 2.83 7.20
C GLU A 53 -7.02 1.79 6.20
N ILE A 54 -6.46 0.57 6.23
CA ILE A 54 -6.83 -0.51 5.31
C ILE A 54 -8.30 -0.91 5.52
N ILE A 55 -8.73 -1.06 6.78
CA ILE A 55 -10.13 -1.37 7.11
C ILE A 55 -11.06 -0.22 6.69
N ALA A 56 -10.66 1.03 6.90
CA ALA A 56 -11.46 2.18 6.48
C ALA A 56 -11.69 2.21 4.96
N PHE A 57 -10.65 1.98 4.16
CA PHE A 57 -10.78 1.86 2.70
C PHE A 57 -11.65 0.66 2.30
N SER A 58 -11.45 -0.49 2.95
CA SER A 58 -12.23 -1.71 2.70
C SER A 58 -13.74 -1.49 2.93
N ASN A 59 -14.10 -0.85 4.05
CA ASN A 59 -15.50 -0.58 4.41
C ASN A 59 -16.18 0.43 3.48
N HIS A 60 -15.42 1.34 2.87
CA HIS A 60 -15.94 2.38 1.99
C HIS A 60 -15.71 2.08 0.49
N THR A 61 -15.20 0.90 0.13
CA THR A 61 -14.87 0.54 -1.25
C THR A 61 -16.07 0.72 -2.20
N GLU A 62 -17.30 0.45 -1.73
CA GLU A 62 -18.51 0.66 -2.53
C GLU A 62 -18.71 2.11 -2.96
N ASN A 63 -18.33 3.07 -2.12
CA ASN A 63 -18.43 4.49 -2.45
C ASN A 63 -17.44 4.86 -3.56
N PHE A 64 -16.24 4.30 -3.53
CA PHE A 64 -15.27 4.44 -4.62
C PHE A 64 -15.81 3.77 -5.90
N CYS A 65 -16.36 2.56 -5.81
CA CYS A 65 -16.93 1.86 -6.96
C CYS A 65 -18.06 2.66 -7.64
N LYS A 66 -18.95 3.31 -6.86
CA LYS A 66 -20.02 4.19 -7.39
C LYS A 66 -19.47 5.39 -8.16
N LEU A 67 -18.28 5.87 -7.81
CA LEU A 67 -17.57 6.94 -8.51
C LEU A 67 -16.70 6.42 -9.67
N GLY A 68 -16.81 5.13 -10.02
CA GLY A 68 -15.97 4.51 -11.05
C GLY A 68 -14.51 4.39 -10.62
N CYS A 69 -14.24 4.26 -9.32
CA CYS A 69 -12.91 4.19 -8.74
C CYS A 69 -12.64 2.82 -8.10
N GLN A 70 -11.44 2.28 -8.31
CA GLN A 70 -10.94 1.10 -7.62
C GLN A 70 -9.92 1.51 -6.56
N VAL A 71 -9.90 0.83 -5.41
CA VAL A 71 -8.88 1.01 -4.37
C VAL A 71 -7.97 -0.21 -4.32
N LEU A 72 -6.66 -0.01 -4.19
CA LEU A 72 -5.65 -1.06 -4.00
C LEU A 72 -4.65 -0.66 -2.91
N GLY A 73 -4.37 -1.58 -1.98
CA GLY A 73 -3.34 -1.43 -0.95
C GLY A 73 -2.07 -2.16 -1.32
N ILE A 74 -0.91 -1.57 -1.02
CA ILE A 74 0.41 -2.11 -1.36
C ILE A 74 1.34 -2.04 -0.16
N SER A 75 2.07 -3.11 0.13
CA SER A 75 3.26 -3.05 0.99
C SER A 75 4.40 -3.90 0.43
N VAL A 76 5.55 -3.85 1.09
CA VAL A 76 6.74 -4.64 0.74
C VAL A 76 6.67 -6.07 1.27
N ASP A 77 5.58 -6.44 1.94
CA ASP A 77 5.37 -7.78 2.48
C ASP A 77 5.03 -8.79 1.37
N SER A 78 5.09 -10.08 1.72
CA SER A 78 4.71 -11.16 0.81
C SER A 78 3.21 -11.36 0.76
N GLN A 79 2.71 -11.93 -0.34
CA GLN A 79 1.30 -12.31 -0.47
C GLN A 79 0.86 -13.32 0.61
N PHE A 80 1.80 -14.12 1.13
CA PHE A 80 1.54 -15.05 2.23
C PHE A 80 1.33 -14.32 3.56
N THR A 81 2.10 -13.24 3.79
CA THR A 81 1.93 -12.36 4.95
C THR A 81 0.56 -11.70 4.91
N HIS A 82 0.15 -11.17 3.75
CA HIS A 82 -1.18 -10.60 3.57
C HIS A 82 -2.30 -11.60 3.86
N LEU A 83 -2.19 -12.83 3.34
CA LEU A 83 -3.16 -13.89 3.61
C LEU A 83 -3.25 -14.19 5.11
N ALA A 84 -2.12 -14.32 5.80
CA ALA A 84 -2.10 -14.53 7.24
C ALA A 84 -2.75 -13.37 8.00
N TRP A 85 -2.49 -12.13 7.57
CA TRP A 85 -3.02 -10.94 8.24
C TRP A 85 -4.53 -10.75 8.03
N ILE A 86 -5.03 -11.04 6.83
CA ILE A 86 -6.47 -11.11 6.51
C ILE A 86 -7.17 -12.19 7.35
N ASN A 87 -6.52 -13.34 7.55
CA ASN A 87 -7.07 -14.42 8.37
C ASN A 87 -6.97 -14.17 9.88
N THR A 88 -6.22 -13.14 10.30
CA THR A 88 -6.10 -12.77 11.72
C THR A 88 -7.30 -11.90 12.12
N PRO A 89 -7.99 -12.17 13.24
CA PRO A 89 -9.10 -11.34 13.71
C PRO A 89 -8.66 -9.91 14.06
N GLN A 90 -9.53 -8.92 13.81
CA GLN A 90 -9.25 -7.51 14.13
C GLN A 90 -8.94 -7.25 15.62
N LYS A 91 -9.56 -8.04 16.51
CA LYS A 91 -9.28 -8.03 17.97
C LYS A 91 -7.82 -8.37 18.33
N GLU A 92 -7.09 -9.01 17.42
CA GLU A 92 -5.70 -9.46 17.57
C GLU A 92 -4.76 -8.69 16.61
N VAL A 93 -5.09 -7.42 16.30
CA VAL A 93 -4.33 -6.57 15.36
C VAL A 93 -4.33 -7.12 13.92
N GLY A 94 -5.26 -8.02 13.60
CA GLY A 94 -5.50 -8.51 12.24
C GLY A 94 -6.36 -7.58 11.40
N LEU A 95 -6.54 -7.92 10.12
CA LEU A 95 -7.43 -7.17 9.22
C LEU A 95 -8.85 -7.74 9.18
N GLY A 96 -9.00 -9.05 9.35
CA GLY A 96 -10.23 -9.75 9.00
C GLY A 96 -10.51 -9.69 7.47
N PRO A 97 -11.72 -10.11 7.05
CA PRO A 97 -12.12 -10.06 5.65
C PRO A 97 -12.05 -8.64 5.07
N LEU A 98 -11.50 -8.51 3.86
CA LEU A 98 -11.34 -7.23 3.16
C LEU A 98 -12.05 -7.26 1.81
N ASN A 99 -12.57 -6.10 1.40
CA ASN A 99 -13.21 -5.86 0.11
C ASN A 99 -12.28 -5.13 -0.87
N ILE A 100 -11.00 -4.99 -0.52
CA ILE A 100 -9.97 -4.39 -1.36
C ILE A 100 -8.81 -5.37 -1.55
N PRO A 101 -8.16 -5.38 -2.73
CA PRO A 101 -6.99 -6.19 -2.96
C PRO A 101 -5.78 -5.64 -2.20
N LEU A 102 -5.01 -6.55 -1.58
CA LEU A 102 -3.67 -6.25 -1.05
C LEU A 102 -2.60 -6.84 -1.97
N ARG A 103 -1.62 -6.02 -2.34
CA ARG A 103 -0.58 -6.36 -3.29
C ARG A 103 0.79 -6.41 -2.61
N ALA A 104 1.50 -7.49 -2.91
CA ALA A 104 2.85 -7.72 -2.45
C ALA A 104 3.90 -7.09 -3.39
N ASP A 105 4.69 -6.15 -2.88
CA ASP A 105 5.85 -5.55 -3.53
C ASP A 105 7.16 -6.05 -2.87
N VAL A 106 7.35 -7.37 -2.86
CA VAL A 106 8.52 -8.02 -2.25
C VAL A 106 9.85 -7.50 -2.84
N THR A 107 9.83 -7.10 -4.12
CA THR A 107 11.00 -6.58 -4.82
C THR A 107 11.30 -5.11 -4.52
N ARG A 108 10.37 -4.39 -3.87
CA ARG A 108 10.40 -2.95 -3.60
C ARG A 108 10.40 -2.05 -4.83
N ARG A 109 10.40 -2.62 -6.04
CA ARG A 109 10.45 -1.88 -7.30
C ARG A 109 9.25 -0.96 -7.46
N LEU A 110 8.07 -1.41 -7.09
CA LEU A 110 6.87 -0.58 -7.22
C LEU A 110 6.92 0.60 -6.25
N SER A 111 7.38 0.36 -5.03
CA SER A 111 7.57 1.40 -4.03
C SER A 111 8.67 2.40 -4.44
N GLU A 112 9.74 1.93 -5.11
CA GLU A 112 10.78 2.77 -5.71
C GLU A 112 10.25 3.60 -6.89
N ASP A 113 9.54 2.97 -7.83
CA ASP A 113 8.95 3.62 -9.00
C ASP A 113 7.98 4.73 -8.62
N TYR A 114 7.22 4.53 -7.54
CA TYR A 114 6.32 5.54 -6.99
C TYR A 114 6.99 6.51 -6.01
N GLY A 115 8.28 6.33 -5.70
CA GLY A 115 9.04 7.20 -4.79
C GLY A 115 8.56 7.18 -3.34
N VAL A 116 7.83 6.13 -2.93
CA VAL A 116 7.24 5.96 -1.60
C VAL A 116 8.03 5.00 -0.72
N CYS A 117 8.89 4.18 -1.34
CA CYS A 117 9.95 3.53 -0.58
C CYS A 117 10.87 4.62 -0.03
N PRO A 118 11.35 4.53 1.22
CA PRO A 118 12.49 5.32 1.72
C PRO A 118 13.80 4.97 0.98
N ALA A 119 13.76 4.76 -0.33
CA ALA A 119 14.82 4.26 -1.18
C ALA A 119 15.97 5.27 -1.23
N GLY A 120 17.01 4.92 -0.46
CA GLY A 120 18.12 5.79 -0.08
C GLY A 120 18.57 5.57 1.36
N TRP A 121 17.72 4.93 2.20
CA TRP A 121 18.07 4.59 3.58
C TRP A 121 19.30 3.68 3.62
N LYS A 122 20.39 4.22 4.16
CA LYS A 122 21.58 3.46 4.57
C LYS A 122 21.53 3.28 6.09
N PRO A 123 22.22 2.28 6.66
CA PRO A 123 22.39 2.22 8.11
C PRO A 123 22.82 3.59 8.67
N GLY A 124 22.01 4.17 9.57
CA GLY A 124 22.20 5.51 10.12
C GLY A 124 21.48 6.66 9.41
N SER A 125 20.73 6.40 8.33
CA SER A 125 19.84 7.40 7.72
C SER A 125 18.56 7.56 8.54
N ASP A 126 17.93 8.72 8.45
CA ASP A 126 16.67 8.98 9.12
C ASP A 126 15.57 8.04 8.60
N THR A 127 14.75 7.50 9.49
CA THR A 127 13.57 6.69 9.16
C THR A 127 12.30 7.42 9.57
N ILE A 128 11.19 7.10 8.91
CA ILE A 128 9.87 7.51 9.39
C ILE A 128 9.50 6.60 10.56
N LYS A 129 9.34 7.18 11.75
CA LYS A 129 8.72 6.48 12.89
C LYS A 129 7.22 6.33 12.59
N PRO A 130 6.65 5.11 12.66
CA PRO A 130 5.27 4.85 12.23
C PRO A 130 4.25 5.29 13.31
N ASN A 131 4.21 6.59 13.60
CA ASN A 131 3.28 7.28 14.50
C ASN A 131 3.02 8.69 13.94
N VAL A 132 1.80 9.21 14.13
CA VAL A 132 1.39 10.55 13.68
C VAL A 132 2.28 11.65 14.26
N ASP A 133 2.62 11.57 15.55
CA ASP A 133 3.42 12.62 16.18
C ASP A 133 4.90 12.54 15.80
N ASP A 134 5.45 11.33 15.75
CA ASP A 134 6.87 11.13 15.49
C ASP A 134 7.24 11.21 14.01
N SER A 135 6.30 10.89 13.10
CA SER A 135 6.53 11.00 11.65
C SER A 135 6.73 12.44 11.20
N LYS A 136 6.13 13.41 11.91
CA LYS A 136 6.34 14.85 11.66
C LYS A 136 7.81 15.24 11.73
N GLU A 137 8.60 14.59 12.57
CA GLU A 137 10.05 14.83 12.68
C GLU A 137 10.77 14.55 11.35
N TYR A 138 10.46 13.40 10.74
CA TYR A 138 11.03 13.02 9.44
C TYR A 138 10.60 14.01 8.35
N PHE A 139 9.31 14.29 8.24
CA PHE A 139 8.76 15.16 7.20
C PHE A 139 9.19 16.62 7.34
N SER A 140 9.42 17.12 8.57
CA SER A 140 9.94 18.48 8.81
C SER A 140 11.41 18.63 8.46
N LYS A 141 12.20 17.54 8.50
CA LYS A 141 13.62 17.54 8.13
C LYS A 141 13.86 17.38 6.63
N HIS A 142 12.90 16.82 5.89
CA HIS A 142 13.10 16.39 4.50
C HIS A 142 12.17 17.07 3.47
N ASN A 143 11.32 18.01 3.89
CA ASN A 143 10.54 18.94 3.03
C ASN A 143 10.95 20.38 3.31
#